data_AF-A0A4Q3RHE0-F1
#
_entry.id   AF-A0A4Q3RHE0-F1
#
_cell.length_a   1.000
_cell.length_b   1.000
_cell.length_c   1.000
_cell.angle_alpha   90.00
_cell.angle_beta   90.00
_cell.angle_gamma   90.00
#
_symmetry.space_group_name_H-M   'P 1'
#
loop_
_entity.id
_entity.type
_entity.pdbx_description
1 polymer ?
#
loop_
_entity_poly.entity_id
_entity_poly.type
_entity_poly.pdbx_seq_one_letter_code
_entity_poly.pdbx_strand_id
1 'polypeptide(L)'
;MPQTQKITAAITAVGAWFPETKLTNADLEKMVDTNDEWIRSRTGIEERRILKEPGKGTSDLAAPAILQLCEKRGISPEEIDCIICATVTPDMVFPATANIIADKIGAKNCWGFDLEAACSGFLYSLTVGATLIESRRYKKVVVVGADKMSSIIDYTDRTTCILFGDAAAAVLLEPNTEGYGIQDSILRSDGAGREFLHMKAGGSVKPASARW
;
A
#
# COMPACT_ATOMS: atom_id res chain seq x y z
N MET A 1 33.14 -0.45 -27.11
CA MET A 1 32.72 0.01 -25.77
C MET A 1 32.42 -1.24 -24.94
N PRO A 2 32.83 -1.34 -23.68
CA PRO A 2 32.46 -2.50 -22.86
C PRO A 2 30.95 -2.52 -22.75
N GLN A 3 30.35 -3.67 -23.06
CA GLN A 3 28.91 -3.86 -22.95
C GLN A 3 28.56 -3.81 -21.47
N THR A 4 27.98 -2.69 -21.01
CA THR A 4 27.55 -2.54 -19.62
C THR A 4 26.56 -3.66 -19.31
N GLN A 5 26.90 -4.51 -18.34
CA GLN A 5 26.02 -5.59 -17.90
C GLN A 5 24.64 -5.01 -17.54
N LYS A 6 23.58 -5.59 -18.10
CA LYS A 6 22.20 -5.18 -17.84
C LYS A 6 21.94 -5.34 -16.34
N ILE A 7 21.39 -4.31 -15.72
CA ILE A 7 20.89 -4.36 -14.34
C ILE A 7 19.36 -4.36 -14.42
N THR A 8 18.75 -5.26 -13.67
CA THR A 8 17.30 -5.37 -13.46
C THR A 8 16.99 -5.20 -11.98
N ALA A 9 15.78 -4.75 -11.66
CA ALA A 9 15.33 -4.68 -10.27
C ALA A 9 14.72 -6.02 -9.83
N ALA A 10 15.35 -6.70 -8.87
CA ALA A 10 14.85 -7.96 -8.33
C ALA A 10 14.19 -7.76 -6.96
N ILE A 11 13.08 -8.45 -6.74
CA ILE A 11 12.45 -8.56 -5.41
C ILE A 11 13.32 -9.52 -4.59
N THR A 12 14.04 -9.01 -3.60
CA THR A 12 14.95 -9.80 -2.76
C THR A 12 14.39 -10.12 -1.38
N ALA A 13 13.38 -9.37 -0.94
CA ALA A 13 12.65 -9.66 0.29
C ALA A 13 11.21 -9.14 0.22
N VAL A 14 10.34 -9.78 0.99
CA VAL A 14 8.92 -9.44 1.11
C VAL A 14 8.51 -9.40 2.58
N GLY A 15 7.69 -8.43 2.93
CA GLY A 15 7.10 -8.30 4.26
C GLY A 15 5.62 -7.97 4.16
N ALA A 16 4.84 -8.40 5.13
CA ALA A 16 3.42 -8.08 5.20
C ALA A 16 2.99 -7.98 6.65
N TRP A 17 2.00 -7.13 6.90
CA TRP A 17 1.40 -6.97 8.20
C TRP A 17 -0.08 -6.59 8.08
N PHE A 18 -0.88 -7.08 9.02
CA PHE A 18 -2.27 -6.71 9.18
C PHE A 18 -2.64 -6.74 10.66
N PRO A 19 -3.67 -5.99 11.08
CA PRO A 19 -4.13 -6.00 12.47
C PRO A 19 -4.68 -7.36 12.90
N GLU A 20 -4.60 -7.65 14.19
CA GLU A 20 -5.23 -8.84 14.79
C GLU A 20 -6.74 -8.72 14.86
N THR A 21 -7.26 -7.50 14.99
CA THR A 21 -8.69 -7.25 15.11
C THR A 21 -9.41 -7.68 13.84
N LYS A 22 -10.37 -8.59 14.00
CA LYS A 22 -11.22 -9.11 12.93
C LYS A 22 -12.54 -8.36 12.89
N LEU A 23 -13.03 -8.15 11.67
CA LEU A 23 -14.42 -7.83 11.37
C LEU A 23 -14.99 -9.00 10.58
N THR A 24 -15.79 -9.81 11.25
CA THR A 24 -16.38 -11.02 10.67
C THR A 24 -17.68 -10.70 9.94
N ASN A 25 -18.16 -11.61 9.09
CA ASN A 25 -19.48 -11.48 8.48
C ASN A 25 -20.61 -11.41 9.54
N ALA A 26 -20.48 -12.15 10.64
CA ALA A 26 -21.42 -12.11 11.76
C ALA A 26 -21.42 -10.76 12.51
N ASP A 27 -20.33 -9.99 12.43
CA ASP A 27 -20.33 -8.62 12.95
C ASP A 27 -21.06 -7.67 12.01
N LEU A 28 -20.86 -7.82 10.69
CA LEU A 28 -21.55 -7.03 9.67
C LEU A 28 -23.06 -7.26 9.66
N GLU A 29 -23.52 -8.48 9.93
CA GLU A 29 -24.94 -8.83 10.14
C GLU A 29 -25.63 -7.98 11.21
N LYS A 30 -24.88 -7.52 12.21
CA LYS A 30 -25.40 -6.67 13.29
C LYS A 30 -25.42 -5.19 12.91
N MET A 31 -24.78 -4.82 11.80
CA MET A 31 -24.58 -3.43 11.36
C MET A 31 -25.49 -3.07 10.18
N VAL A 32 -25.70 -4.00 9.26
CA VAL A 32 -26.49 -3.81 8.04
C VAL A 32 -27.31 -5.06 7.69
N ASP A 33 -28.36 -4.90 6.89
CA ASP A 33 -29.17 -6.00 6.38
C ASP A 33 -28.38 -6.87 5.37
N THR A 34 -27.65 -7.84 5.90
CA THR A 34 -26.78 -8.79 5.18
C THR A 34 -26.72 -10.13 5.93
N ASN A 35 -26.06 -11.14 5.35
CA ASN A 35 -25.68 -12.38 6.03
C ASN A 35 -24.41 -13.00 5.43
N ASP A 36 -23.79 -13.91 6.18
CA ASP A 36 -22.56 -14.62 5.79
C ASP A 36 -22.66 -15.34 4.44
N GLU A 37 -23.74 -16.08 4.20
CA GLU A 37 -23.94 -16.81 2.94
C GLU A 37 -23.95 -15.85 1.73
N TRP A 38 -24.65 -14.73 1.87
CA TRP A 38 -24.73 -13.69 0.85
C TRP A 38 -23.37 -13.02 0.60
N ILE A 39 -22.61 -12.74 1.65
CA ILE A 39 -21.28 -12.12 1.53
C ILE A 39 -20.31 -13.10 0.85
N ARG A 40 -20.22 -14.34 1.32
CA ARG A 40 -19.26 -15.34 0.78
C ARG A 40 -19.58 -15.71 -0.65
N SER A 41 -20.84 -15.92 -1.00
CA SER A 41 -21.24 -16.27 -2.37
C SER A 41 -20.88 -15.19 -3.42
N ARG A 42 -20.78 -13.93 -3.00
CA ARG A 42 -20.46 -12.80 -3.89
C ARG A 42 -19.01 -12.37 -3.87
N THR A 43 -18.36 -12.46 -2.72
CA THR A 43 -17.04 -11.86 -2.50
C THR A 43 -15.97 -12.89 -2.15
N GLY A 44 -16.36 -14.07 -1.66
CA GLY A 44 -15.44 -15.07 -1.09
C GLY A 44 -14.85 -14.69 0.28
N ILE A 45 -15.28 -13.58 0.89
CA ILE A 45 -14.67 -13.04 2.12
C ILE A 45 -15.40 -13.55 3.37
N GLU A 46 -14.66 -14.14 4.31
CA GLU A 46 -15.18 -14.58 5.62
C GLU A 46 -14.89 -13.58 6.75
N GLU A 47 -13.72 -12.93 6.69
CA GLU A 47 -13.27 -11.94 7.66
C GLU A 47 -12.42 -10.85 7.01
N ARG A 48 -12.39 -9.68 7.64
CA ARG A 48 -11.50 -8.56 7.32
C ARG A 48 -10.67 -8.21 8.54
N ARG A 49 -9.49 -7.62 8.34
CA ARG A 49 -8.66 -7.07 9.42
C ARG A 49 -8.87 -5.57 9.52
N ILE A 50 -8.98 -5.03 10.74
CA ILE A 50 -9.33 -3.62 10.96
C ILE A 50 -8.39 -3.00 11.99
N LEU A 51 -7.78 -1.86 11.66
CA LEU A 51 -6.94 -1.08 12.57
C LEU A 51 -7.81 -0.12 13.38
N LYS A 52 -8.21 -0.53 14.60
CA LYS A 52 -9.16 0.23 15.43
C LYS A 52 -8.52 1.26 16.33
N GLU A 53 -7.21 1.16 16.59
CA GLU A 53 -6.55 2.00 17.56
C GLU A 53 -6.60 3.49 17.14
N PRO A 54 -7.09 4.38 18.02
CA PRO A 54 -7.13 5.81 17.74
C PRO A 54 -5.75 6.38 17.43
N GLY A 55 -5.69 7.29 16.47
CA GLY A 55 -4.44 7.95 16.06
C GLY A 55 -3.51 7.10 15.20
N LYS A 56 -3.84 5.82 14.94
CA LYS A 56 -3.08 5.00 13.98
C LYS A 56 -3.62 5.12 12.56
N GLY A 57 -2.71 5.22 11.59
CA GLY A 57 -2.98 5.40 10.16
C GLY A 57 -2.35 4.30 9.29
N THR A 58 -2.22 4.59 8.01
CA THR A 58 -1.66 3.65 7.03
C THR A 58 -0.19 3.37 7.27
N SER A 59 0.57 4.36 7.73
CA SER A 59 1.97 4.19 8.12
C SER A 59 2.15 3.17 9.25
N ASP A 60 1.16 2.99 10.13
CA ASP A 60 1.18 1.98 11.19
C ASP A 60 0.97 0.55 10.68
N LEU A 61 0.38 0.39 9.49
CA LEU A 61 0.32 -0.89 8.78
C LEU A 61 1.65 -1.15 8.06
N ALA A 62 2.17 -0.13 7.38
CA ALA A 62 3.34 -0.24 6.51
C ALA A 62 4.66 -0.42 7.28
N ALA A 63 4.86 0.29 8.40
CA ALA A 63 6.08 0.22 9.21
C ALA A 63 6.42 -1.22 9.65
N PRO A 64 5.53 -2.00 10.29
CA PRO A 64 5.83 -3.38 10.65
C PRO A 64 6.03 -4.30 9.44
N ALA A 65 5.33 -4.07 8.31
CA ALA A 65 5.56 -4.82 7.08
C ALA A 65 7.00 -4.62 6.55
N ILE A 66 7.50 -3.38 6.57
CA ILE A 66 8.87 -3.07 6.14
C ILE A 66 9.91 -3.59 7.14
N LEU A 67 9.65 -3.49 8.45
CA LEU A 67 10.55 -4.06 9.46
C LEU A 67 10.69 -5.58 9.30
N GLN A 68 9.58 -6.29 9.05
CA GLN A 68 9.61 -7.73 8.76
C GLN A 68 10.45 -8.05 7.51
N LEU A 69 10.33 -7.22 6.48
CA LEU A 69 11.13 -7.35 5.26
C LEU A 69 12.63 -7.15 5.55
N CYS A 70 12.98 -6.13 6.35
CA CYS A 70 14.36 -5.82 6.72
C CYS A 70 14.98 -6.96 7.52
N GLU A 71 14.22 -7.50 8.48
CA GLU A 71 14.60 -8.67 9.27
C GLU A 71 14.89 -9.89 8.37
N LYS A 72 13.97 -10.23 7.46
CA LYS A 72 14.15 -11.36 6.52
C LYS A 72 15.37 -11.18 5.63
N ARG A 73 15.66 -9.95 5.20
CA ARG A 73 16.80 -9.64 4.33
C ARG A 73 18.13 -9.55 5.08
N GLY A 74 18.06 -9.29 6.39
CA GLY A 74 19.22 -9.03 7.24
C GLY A 74 19.84 -7.65 7.04
N ILE A 75 19.02 -6.62 6.83
CA ILE A 75 19.48 -5.22 6.61
C ILE A 75 18.94 -4.28 7.68
N SER A 76 19.64 -3.18 7.91
CA SER A 76 19.12 -2.08 8.71
C SER A 76 18.16 -1.21 7.89
N PRO A 77 17.08 -0.66 8.49
CA PRO A 77 16.26 0.36 7.82
C PRO A 77 17.05 1.58 7.34
N GLU A 78 18.19 1.89 7.97
CA GLU A 78 19.09 3.00 7.54
C GLU A 78 19.75 2.76 6.18
N GLU A 79 19.71 1.52 5.66
CA GLU A 79 20.22 1.17 4.33
C GLU A 79 19.21 1.37 3.20
N ILE A 80 17.95 1.68 3.52
CA ILE A 80 16.91 1.93 2.52
C ILE A 80 17.15 3.32 1.92
N ASP A 81 17.25 3.38 0.59
CA ASP A 81 17.48 4.64 -0.12
C ASP A 81 16.16 5.39 -0.39
N CYS A 82 15.10 4.64 -0.69
CA CYS A 82 13.80 5.20 -1.08
C CYS A 82 12.62 4.32 -0.64
N ILE A 83 11.54 4.94 -0.16
CA ILE A 83 10.25 4.29 0.08
C ILE A 83 9.20 4.89 -0.87
N ILE A 84 8.54 4.04 -1.64
CA ILE A 84 7.38 4.38 -2.46
C ILE A 84 6.15 3.76 -1.80
N CYS A 85 5.26 4.59 -1.24
CA CYS A 85 4.03 4.13 -0.60
C CYS A 85 2.85 4.23 -1.58
N ALA A 86 2.38 3.08 -2.06
CA ALA A 86 1.13 2.97 -2.81
C ALA A 86 -0.05 2.92 -1.82
N THR A 87 -0.80 4.02 -1.72
CA THR A 87 -1.96 4.14 -0.83
C THR A 87 -3.00 5.09 -1.39
N VAL A 88 -4.27 4.85 -1.07
CA VAL A 88 -5.39 5.79 -1.23
C VAL A 88 -5.92 6.31 0.10
N THR A 89 -5.37 5.82 1.21
CA THR A 89 -5.71 6.23 2.57
C THR A 89 -4.47 6.75 3.29
N PRO A 90 -3.79 7.77 2.74
CA PRO A 90 -2.58 8.29 3.38
C PRO A 90 -2.91 8.80 4.79
N ASP A 91 -1.91 8.80 5.67
CA ASP A 91 -2.06 9.31 7.03
C ASP A 91 -2.61 10.74 7.07
N MET A 92 -2.21 11.53 6.07
CA MET A 92 -2.62 12.90 5.84
C MET A 92 -2.27 13.33 4.41
N VAL A 93 -2.80 14.48 3.96
CA VAL A 93 -2.48 15.04 2.63
C VAL A 93 -1.00 15.44 2.53
N PHE A 94 -0.42 15.92 3.64
CA PHE A 94 1.01 16.20 3.76
C PHE A 94 1.45 16.20 5.23
N PRO A 95 2.67 15.74 5.55
CA PRO A 95 3.66 15.12 4.66
C PRO A 95 3.21 13.76 4.09
N ALA A 96 3.95 13.23 3.11
CA ALA A 96 3.67 11.93 2.53
C ALA A 96 3.81 10.81 3.59
N THR A 97 2.97 9.79 3.47
CA THR A 97 2.94 8.59 4.30
C THR A 97 4.29 7.88 4.28
N ALA A 98 4.96 7.83 3.13
CA ALA A 98 6.33 7.30 3.01
C ALA A 98 7.34 7.97 3.96
N ASN A 99 7.24 9.28 4.19
CA ASN A 99 8.12 10.00 5.11
C ASN A 99 7.80 9.67 6.57
N ILE A 100 6.51 9.50 6.91
CA ILE A 100 6.07 9.09 8.24
C ILE A 100 6.56 7.66 8.52
N ILE A 101 6.47 6.77 7.53
CA ILE A 101 7.01 5.41 7.62
C ILE A 101 8.52 5.46 7.88
N ALA A 102 9.27 6.26 7.12
CA ALA A 102 10.72 6.37 7.26
C ALA A 102 11.13 6.79 8.68
N ASP A 103 10.43 7.78 9.24
CA ASP A 103 10.62 8.20 10.64
C ASP A 103 10.33 7.04 11.62
N LYS A 104 9.16 6.39 11.49
CA LYS A 104 8.73 5.29 12.37
C LYS A 104 9.71 4.11 12.41
N ILE A 105 10.33 3.76 11.28
CA ILE A 105 11.27 2.63 11.21
C ILE A 105 12.74 3.05 11.40
N GLY A 106 13.02 4.35 11.58
CA GLY A 106 14.38 4.87 11.74
C GLY A 106 15.21 4.89 10.45
N ALA A 107 14.59 4.95 9.27
CA ALA A 107 15.27 5.01 7.97
C ALA A 107 15.80 6.43 7.66
N LYS A 108 16.86 6.85 8.36
CA LYS A 108 17.35 8.25 8.35
C LYS A 108 17.90 8.76 7.02
N ASN A 109 18.39 7.88 6.16
CA ASN A 109 18.95 8.24 4.84
C ASN A 109 17.91 8.11 3.71
N CYS A 110 16.70 7.68 4.04
CA CYS A 110 15.65 7.37 3.09
C CYS A 110 14.86 8.64 2.75
N TRP A 111 14.69 8.92 1.46
CA TRP A 111 13.65 9.81 0.98
C TRP A 111 12.43 8.98 0.54
N GLY A 112 11.28 9.60 0.34
CA GLY A 112 10.10 8.85 -0.08
C GLY A 112 9.00 9.73 -0.61
N PHE A 113 8.01 9.08 -1.21
CA PHE A 113 6.81 9.71 -1.72
C PHE A 113 5.66 8.70 -1.78
N ASP A 114 4.45 9.23 -1.79
CA ASP A 114 3.25 8.44 -1.99
C ASP A 114 2.89 8.41 -3.48
N LEU A 115 2.42 7.26 -3.97
CA LEU A 115 1.93 7.07 -5.32
C LEU A 115 0.48 6.60 -5.25
N GLU A 116 -0.44 7.49 -5.65
CA GLU A 116 -1.86 7.20 -5.69
C GLU A 116 -2.27 6.75 -7.10
N ALA A 117 -2.62 5.47 -7.25
CA ALA A 117 -3.26 4.95 -8.47
C ALA A 117 -4.30 3.87 -8.12
N ALA A 118 -5.07 4.12 -7.04
CA ALA A 118 -6.04 3.17 -6.50
C ALA A 118 -5.44 1.76 -6.32
N CYS A 119 -6.23 0.71 -6.57
CA CYS A 119 -5.77 -0.68 -6.46
C CYS A 119 -4.61 -1.02 -7.42
N SER A 120 -4.37 -0.23 -8.48
CA SER A 120 -3.21 -0.39 -9.37
C SER A 120 -1.92 0.23 -8.81
N GLY A 121 -2.01 0.98 -7.70
CA GLY A 121 -0.90 1.70 -7.07
C GLY A 121 0.33 0.83 -6.86
N PHE A 122 0.17 -0.39 -6.34
CA PHE A 122 1.32 -1.26 -6.09
C PHE A 122 2.08 -1.60 -7.38
N LEU A 123 1.37 -1.94 -8.47
CA LEU A 123 2.02 -2.27 -9.75
C LEU A 123 2.69 -1.05 -10.38
N TYR A 124 2.07 0.12 -10.28
CA TYR A 124 2.66 1.36 -10.78
C TYR A 124 3.92 1.71 -9.99
N SER A 125 3.86 1.66 -8.66
CA SER A 125 5.01 1.85 -7.77
C SER A 125 6.12 0.83 -8.00
N LEU A 126 5.77 -0.41 -8.32
CA LEU A 126 6.74 -1.45 -8.63
C LEU A 126 7.56 -1.13 -9.89
N THR A 127 6.91 -0.69 -10.98
CA THR A 127 7.60 -0.23 -12.20
C THR A 127 8.45 1.03 -11.94
N VAL A 128 7.94 1.99 -11.17
CA VAL A 128 8.69 3.20 -10.80
C VAL A 128 9.92 2.83 -9.96
N GLY A 129 9.76 1.99 -8.94
CA GLY A 129 10.84 1.52 -8.08
C GLY A 129 11.91 0.75 -8.85
N ALA A 130 11.50 -0.06 -9.84
CA ALA A 130 12.45 -0.74 -10.71
C ALA A 130 13.29 0.23 -11.55
N THR A 131 12.66 1.28 -12.08
CA THR A 131 13.37 2.32 -12.84
C THR A 131 14.44 3.01 -11.97
N LEU A 132 14.19 3.22 -10.68
CA LEU A 132 15.17 3.78 -9.74
C LEU A 132 16.40 2.88 -9.59
N ILE A 133 16.22 1.57 -9.44
CA ILE A 133 17.31 0.59 -9.37
C ILE A 133 18.07 0.51 -10.70
N GLU A 134 17.35 0.38 -11.82
CA GLU A 134 17.94 0.20 -13.16
C GLU A 134 18.69 1.43 -13.66
N SER A 135 18.34 2.62 -13.15
CA SER A 135 19.09 3.86 -13.36
C SER A 135 20.49 3.86 -12.73
N ARG A 136 20.80 2.89 -11.86
CA ARG A 136 22.02 2.78 -11.04
C ARG A 136 22.20 3.90 -10.00
N ARG A 137 21.18 4.72 -9.77
CA ARG A 137 21.22 5.79 -8.75
C ARG A 137 20.92 5.28 -7.35
N TYR A 138 20.17 4.19 -7.25
CA TYR A 138 19.70 3.61 -5.99
C TYR A 138 19.97 2.11 -5.96
N LYS A 139 20.13 1.56 -4.76
CA LYS A 139 20.43 0.14 -4.54
C LYS A 139 19.35 -0.58 -3.75
N LYS A 140 18.65 0.12 -2.85
CA LYS A 140 17.62 -0.45 -1.99
C LYS A 140 16.38 0.42 -2.02
N VAL A 141 15.40 0.02 -2.82
CA VAL A 141 14.11 0.71 -2.94
C VAL A 141 13.03 -0.17 -2.36
N VAL A 142 12.27 0.36 -1.40
CA VAL A 142 11.10 -0.31 -0.84
C VAL A 142 9.86 0.18 -1.56
N VAL A 143 9.06 -0.76 -2.07
CA VAL A 143 7.71 -0.50 -2.57
C VAL A 143 6.73 -1.12 -1.59
N VAL A 144 5.85 -0.31 -1.02
CA VAL A 144 4.84 -0.76 -0.05
C VAL A 144 3.44 -0.40 -0.53
N GLY A 145 2.55 -1.38 -0.62
CA GLY A 145 1.12 -1.16 -0.75
C GLY A 145 0.49 -1.24 0.63
N ALA A 146 -0.20 -0.19 1.06
CA ALA A 146 -0.82 -0.14 2.38
C ALA A 146 -2.07 0.71 2.37
N ASP A 147 -3.14 0.22 3.00
CA ASP A 147 -4.36 1.01 3.16
C ASP A 147 -5.06 0.69 4.47
N LYS A 148 -5.53 1.75 5.15
CA LYS A 148 -6.53 1.73 6.21
C LYS A 148 -7.90 2.06 5.63
N MET A 149 -8.38 1.23 4.72
CA MET A 149 -9.68 1.44 4.04
C MET A 149 -10.83 1.62 5.03
N SER A 150 -10.80 0.92 6.16
CA SER A 150 -11.82 0.99 7.20
C SER A 150 -12.12 2.41 7.70
N SER A 151 -11.19 3.35 7.53
CA SER A 151 -11.32 4.76 7.94
C SER A 151 -12.19 5.60 6.99
N ILE A 152 -12.45 5.13 5.77
CA ILE A 152 -13.18 5.88 4.73
C ILE A 152 -14.41 5.13 4.20
N ILE A 153 -14.72 3.96 4.75
CA ILE A 153 -15.90 3.17 4.36
C ILE A 153 -17.17 3.67 5.06
N ASP A 154 -18.25 3.75 4.29
CA ASP A 154 -19.60 3.91 4.82
C ASP A 154 -20.17 2.56 5.26
N TYR A 155 -20.18 2.32 6.58
CA TYR A 155 -20.71 1.09 7.14
C TYR A 155 -22.23 0.95 7.07
N THR A 156 -22.96 1.97 6.59
CA THR A 156 -24.39 1.87 6.31
C THR A 156 -24.68 1.36 4.90
N ASP A 157 -23.69 1.40 4.00
CA ASP A 157 -23.76 0.87 2.65
C ASP A 157 -23.28 -0.58 2.59
N ARG A 158 -24.23 -1.51 2.61
CA ARG A 158 -23.95 -2.95 2.52
C ARG A 158 -23.24 -3.38 1.23
N THR A 159 -23.22 -2.56 0.18
CA THR A 159 -22.59 -2.93 -1.10
C THR A 159 -21.08 -2.80 -1.05
N THR A 160 -20.56 -1.90 -0.19
CA THR A 160 -19.13 -1.59 -0.09
C THR A 160 -18.52 -2.03 1.23
N CYS A 161 -19.25 -1.91 2.35
CA CYS A 161 -18.70 -2.20 3.69
C CYS A 161 -18.29 -3.68 3.89
N ILE A 162 -18.84 -4.57 3.06
CA ILE A 162 -18.49 -5.99 3.02
C ILE A 162 -17.18 -6.29 2.28
N LEU A 163 -16.52 -5.32 1.65
CA LEU A 163 -15.36 -5.62 0.78
C LEU A 163 -14.03 -5.38 1.48
N PHE A 164 -13.92 -4.30 2.24
CA PHE A 164 -12.63 -3.74 2.58
C PHE A 164 -12.10 -4.14 3.96
N GLY A 165 -10.79 -4.30 4.03
CA GLY A 165 -10.03 -4.45 5.26
C GLY A 165 -8.73 -3.66 5.18
N ASP A 166 -7.97 -3.69 6.25
CA ASP A 166 -6.75 -2.93 6.45
C ASP A 166 -5.54 -3.86 6.48
N ALA A 167 -4.52 -3.55 5.67
CA ALA A 167 -3.27 -4.32 5.63
C ALA A 167 -2.17 -3.52 4.93
N ALA A 168 -0.93 -4.02 5.05
CA ALA A 168 0.19 -3.60 4.23
C ALA A 168 1.03 -4.78 3.76
N ALA A 169 1.62 -4.64 2.57
CA ALA A 169 2.64 -5.53 2.03
C ALA A 169 3.74 -4.71 1.37
N ALA A 170 5.00 -5.07 1.64
CA ALA A 170 6.18 -4.41 1.14
C ALA A 170 7.10 -5.38 0.41
N VAL A 171 7.79 -4.89 -0.62
CA VAL A 171 8.85 -5.58 -1.34
C VAL A 171 10.11 -4.72 -1.39
N LEU A 172 11.27 -5.36 -1.33
CA LEU A 172 12.56 -4.72 -1.46
C LEU A 172 13.11 -5.02 -2.84
N LEU A 173 13.40 -3.95 -3.57
CA LEU A 173 14.05 -4.00 -4.86
C LEU A 173 15.54 -3.74 -4.70
N GLU A 174 16.34 -4.67 -5.22
CA GLU A 174 17.79 -4.57 -5.29
C GLU A 174 18.28 -4.87 -6.72
N PRO A 175 19.44 -4.34 -7.13
CA PRO A 175 20.01 -4.59 -8.45
C PRO A 175 20.38 -6.07 -8.61
N ASN A 176 20.02 -6.64 -9.76
CA ASN A 176 20.41 -7.98 -10.18
C ASN A 176 21.07 -7.95 -11.57
N THR A 177 22.05 -8.84 -11.78
CA THR A 177 22.78 -8.99 -13.04
C THR A 177 22.76 -10.43 -13.58
N GLU A 178 22.02 -11.31 -12.92
CA GLU A 178 21.86 -12.74 -13.26
C GLU A 178 20.60 -13.02 -14.11
N GLY A 179 19.87 -11.97 -14.47
CA GLY A 179 18.65 -12.05 -15.28
C GLY A 179 17.35 -12.13 -14.46
N TYR A 180 17.43 -12.11 -13.13
CA TYR A 180 16.26 -12.04 -12.26
C TYR A 180 15.72 -10.61 -12.12
N GLY A 181 14.44 -10.50 -11.81
CA GLY A 181 13.77 -9.23 -11.56
C GLY A 181 12.66 -8.93 -12.56
N ILE A 182 12.21 -7.69 -12.58
CA ILE A 182 11.12 -7.26 -13.46
C ILE A 182 11.54 -7.41 -14.91
N GLN A 183 10.77 -8.19 -15.67
CA GLN A 183 11.06 -8.47 -17.08
C GLN A 183 10.38 -7.49 -18.02
N ASP A 184 9.11 -7.18 -17.74
CA ASP A 184 8.29 -6.29 -18.54
C ASP A 184 7.12 -5.75 -17.70
N SER A 185 6.51 -4.65 -18.12
CA SER A 185 5.31 -4.10 -17.51
C SER A 185 4.45 -3.34 -18.53
N ILE A 186 3.13 -3.52 -18.44
CA ILE A 186 2.16 -2.79 -19.26
C ILE A 186 1.23 -2.04 -18.32
N LEU A 187 1.40 -0.71 -18.24
CA LEU A 187 0.56 0.16 -17.42
C LEU A 187 -0.40 0.94 -18.33
N ARG A 188 -1.69 0.91 -18.01
CA ARG A 188 -2.75 1.64 -18.74
C ARG A 188 -3.74 2.24 -17.76
N SER A 189 -4.37 3.34 -18.18
CA SER A 189 -5.37 4.08 -17.42
C SER A 189 -6.47 4.56 -18.36
N ASP A 190 -7.71 4.53 -17.89
CA ASP A 190 -8.86 5.19 -18.52
C ASP A 190 -9.56 6.10 -17.49
N GLY A 191 -9.29 7.39 -17.57
CA GLY A 191 -9.84 8.39 -16.65
C GLY A 191 -11.32 8.71 -16.87
N ALA A 192 -11.96 8.21 -17.93
CA ALA A 192 -13.39 8.42 -18.15
C ALA A 192 -14.24 7.75 -17.07
N GLY A 193 -13.76 6.65 -16.47
CA GLY A 193 -14.48 5.90 -15.44
C GLY A 193 -14.56 6.56 -14.06
N ARG A 194 -14.08 7.81 -13.89
CA ARG A 194 -14.00 8.51 -12.59
C ARG A 194 -15.32 8.62 -11.83
N GLU A 195 -16.45 8.54 -12.52
CA GLU A 195 -17.79 8.63 -11.89
C GLU A 195 -18.24 7.31 -11.22
N PHE A 196 -17.60 6.19 -11.54
CA PHE A 196 -17.98 4.87 -11.02
C PHE A 196 -17.32 4.52 -9.69
N LEU A 197 -16.14 5.07 -9.39
CA LEU A 197 -15.44 4.86 -8.13
C LEU A 197 -14.61 6.09 -7.76
N HIS A 198 -15.06 6.83 -6.74
CA HIS A 198 -14.41 8.06 -6.30
C HIS A 198 -14.78 8.47 -4.88
N MET A 199 -13.88 9.21 -4.23
CA MET A 199 -14.19 9.95 -3.00
C MET A 199 -14.80 11.31 -3.36
N LYS A 200 -16.04 11.54 -2.92
CA LYS A 200 -16.80 12.76 -3.27
C LYS A 200 -16.24 14.03 -2.61
N ALA A 201 -15.55 13.90 -1.48
CA ALA A 201 -14.99 14.99 -0.69
C ALA A 201 -13.59 14.61 -0.17
N GLY A 202 -12.84 15.60 0.34
CA GLY A 202 -11.49 15.44 0.85
C GLY A 202 -10.41 15.99 -0.09
N GLY A 203 -10.73 16.15 -1.37
CA GLY A 203 -9.88 16.82 -2.36
C GLY A 203 -10.14 18.32 -2.49
N SER A 204 -9.42 18.99 -3.39
CA SER A 204 -9.54 20.44 -3.61
C SER A 204 -10.89 20.89 -4.18
N VAL A 205 -11.57 20.03 -4.95
CA VAL A 205 -12.90 20.34 -5.53
C VAL A 205 -13.99 20.39 -4.46
N LYS A 206 -13.89 19.52 -3.44
CA LYS A 206 -14.77 19.51 -2.27
C LYS A 206 -13.91 19.27 -1.02
N PRO A 207 -13.44 20.34 -0.36
CA PRO A 207 -12.51 20.25 0.76
C PRO A 207 -12.97 19.34 1.89
N ALA A 208 -12.01 18.81 2.65
CA ALA A 208 -12.28 18.02 3.84
C ALA A 208 -13.11 18.83 4.86
N SER A 209 -14.07 18.17 5.49
CA SER A 209 -14.91 18.74 6.54
C SER A 209 -15.10 17.72 7.65
N ALA A 210 -15.04 18.19 8.91
CA ALA A 210 -15.42 17.37 10.06
C ALA A 210 -16.95 17.24 10.22
N ARG A 211 -17.73 17.97 9.41
CA ARG A 211 -19.20 17.95 9.39
C ARG A 211 -19.68 17.45 8.03
N TRP A 212 -20.52 16.41 8.04
CA TRP A 212 -21.21 15.89 6.86
C TRP A 212 -22.23 16.89 6.30
#